data_AF-A0A1C5GA77-F1
#
_entry.id   AF-A0A1C5GA77-F1
#
_cell.length_a   1.000
_cell.length_b   1.000
_cell.length_c   1.000
_cell.angle_alpha   90.00
_cell.angle_beta   90.00
_cell.angle_gamma   90.00
#
_symmetry.space_group_name_H-M   'P 1'
#
loop_
_entity.id
_entity.type
_entity.pdbx_description
1 polymer ?
#
loop_
_entity_poly.entity_id
_entity_poly.type
_entity_poly.pdbx_seq_one_letter_code
_entity_poly.pdbx_strand_id
1 'polypeptide(L)'
;MTSSENYVHLWIASDAKTTAVALTEVGVSGRARVHEWGSVTDVSPDAPMSREAANRRATQQMILIAVVSIGICLAGGAPYAGVIFVVAFVLGAAAIVGAIRAEQQGTVRTPDLRSFPDIHRLLTTPQEQRSFRALVTLAERVGRTLPALDELVEPSEAGELLAQALWDGAKNLARKQDIRAVRDDLRRHEKDTTDESSRAYRDLKHQRQQADALWKEVNGELATLVGQLTAAAEAGERFIRDRELDETLQRTEKALAELVVDPMSGPSGASEQLADETTAVLDAYRELNDLYGGKH
;
A
#
# COMPACT_ATOMS: atom_id res chain seq x y z
N MET A 1 16.68 13.06 29.43
CA MET A 1 16.81 12.32 28.16
C MET A 1 15.62 11.40 28.09
N THR A 2 14.53 11.91 27.52
CA THR A 2 13.27 11.19 27.34
C THR A 2 13.49 10.17 26.23
N SER A 3 13.21 8.90 26.51
CA SER A 3 13.09 7.87 25.48
C SER A 3 12.06 8.36 24.47
N SER A 4 12.53 8.77 23.30
CA SER A 4 11.67 8.94 22.14
C SER A 4 11.09 7.55 21.85
N GLU A 5 9.80 7.36 22.14
CA GLU A 5 9.04 6.23 21.60
C GLU A 5 9.33 6.18 20.10
N ASN A 6 9.91 5.07 19.64
CA ASN A 6 10.30 4.89 18.26
C ASN A 6 9.05 4.71 17.42
N TYR A 7 8.37 5.81 17.08
CA TYR A 7 7.34 5.82 16.05
C TYR A 7 7.99 5.38 14.73
N VAL A 8 7.70 4.14 14.31
CA VAL A 8 8.21 3.59 13.06
C VAL A 8 7.33 4.10 11.93
N HIS A 9 7.78 5.18 11.28
CA HIS A 9 7.13 5.69 10.07
C HIS A 9 7.87 5.20 8.82
N LEU A 10 7.14 4.56 7.91
CA LEU A 10 7.69 3.96 6.70
C LEU A 10 7.43 4.84 5.48
N TRP A 11 8.49 5.19 4.77
CA TRP A 11 8.43 5.88 3.49
C TRP A 11 8.69 4.90 2.35
N ILE A 12 7.78 4.85 1.39
CA ILE A 12 7.87 4.03 0.19
C ILE A 12 7.96 4.98 -0.99
N ALA A 13 8.98 4.85 -1.82
CA ALA A 13 9.09 5.59 -3.07
C ALA A 13 9.32 4.63 -4.23
N SER A 14 8.42 4.62 -5.22
CA SER A 14 8.48 3.67 -6.34
C SER A 14 8.51 4.37 -7.68
N ASP A 15 9.47 4.06 -8.55
CA ASP A 15 9.46 4.42 -9.97
C ASP A 15 9.44 3.18 -10.88
N ALA A 16 9.57 3.38 -12.20
CA ALA A 16 9.55 2.29 -13.18
C ALA A 16 10.74 1.33 -13.09
N LYS A 17 11.83 1.73 -12.41
CA LYS A 17 13.09 0.99 -12.33
C LYS A 17 13.43 0.55 -10.91
N THR A 18 12.92 1.22 -9.89
CA THR A 18 13.35 1.01 -8.51
C THR A 18 12.22 1.34 -7.54
N THR A 19 12.05 0.49 -6.53
CA THR A 19 11.28 0.79 -5.33
C THR A 19 12.25 0.93 -4.17
N ALA A 20 12.28 2.12 -3.56
CA ALA A 20 12.98 2.39 -2.32
C ALA A 20 11.98 2.35 -1.16
N VAL A 21 12.38 1.72 -0.08
CA VAL A 21 11.65 1.70 1.19
C VAL A 21 12.61 2.22 2.24
N ALA A 22 12.20 3.15 3.07
CA ALA A 22 13.08 3.75 4.08
C ALA A 22 12.33 4.11 5.36
N LEU A 23 13.08 4.20 6.46
CA LEU A 23 12.61 4.68 7.76
C LEU A 23 12.75 6.21 7.91
N THR A 24 13.17 6.88 6.84
CA THR A 24 13.36 8.33 6.76
C THR A 24 12.69 8.84 5.50
N GLU A 25 12.37 10.15 5.47
CA GLU A 25 11.68 10.75 4.32
C GLU A 25 12.38 10.47 2.99
N VAL A 26 11.61 10.00 2.01
CA VAL A 26 12.09 9.73 0.65
C VAL A 26 11.33 10.60 -0.34
N GLY A 27 12.08 11.26 -1.23
CA GLY A 27 11.52 12.11 -2.27
C GLY A 27 11.51 11.46 -3.65
N VAL A 28 10.63 11.96 -4.51
CA VAL A 28 10.64 11.68 -5.96
C VAL A 28 10.87 12.99 -6.70
N SER A 29 11.65 12.98 -7.78
CA SER A 29 11.83 14.19 -8.59
C SER A 29 10.56 14.48 -9.40
N GLY A 30 10.12 15.74 -9.45
CA GLY A 30 8.97 16.16 -10.26
C GLY A 30 7.66 16.20 -9.46
N ARG A 31 6.52 15.94 -10.13
CA ARG A 31 5.24 15.80 -9.43
C ARG A 31 5.13 14.41 -8.83
N ALA A 32 4.87 14.35 -7.53
CA ALA A 32 4.64 13.11 -6.80
C ALA A 32 3.18 13.05 -6.35
N ARG A 33 2.61 11.85 -6.43
CA ARG A 33 1.40 11.49 -5.72
C ARG A 33 1.83 10.95 -4.36
N VAL A 34 1.38 11.62 -3.30
CA VAL A 34 1.59 11.17 -1.93
C VAL A 34 0.29 10.52 -1.47
N HIS A 35 0.39 9.30 -0.99
CA HIS A 35 -0.70 8.58 -0.34
C HIS A 35 -0.23 8.14 1.04
N GLU A 36 -0.93 8.63 2.06
CA GLU A 36 -0.61 8.36 3.46
C GLU A 36 -1.73 7.55 4.09
N TRP A 37 -1.37 6.50 4.81
CA TRP A 37 -2.30 5.67 5.56
C TRP A 37 -1.58 5.09 6.79
N GLY A 38 -2.05 5.47 7.98
CA GLY A 38 -1.39 5.11 9.24
C GLY A 38 0.07 5.61 9.27
N SER A 39 0.99 4.74 9.69
CA SER A 39 2.43 5.03 9.78
C SER A 39 3.18 4.78 8.45
N VAL A 40 2.49 4.83 7.31
CA VAL A 40 3.06 4.56 5.99
C VAL A 40 2.75 5.70 5.02
N THR A 41 3.79 6.18 4.33
CA THR A 41 3.68 7.16 3.24
C THR A 41 4.22 6.57 1.95
N ASP A 42 3.34 6.38 0.96
CA ASP A 42 3.69 6.02 -0.42
C ASP A 42 3.82 7.29 -1.27
N VAL A 43 5.02 7.52 -1.80
CA VAL A 43 5.39 8.60 -2.70
C VAL A 43 5.69 7.98 -4.06
N SER A 44 4.73 8.07 -4.97
CA SER A 44 4.89 7.57 -6.34
C SER A 44 4.95 8.75 -7.32
N PRO A 45 5.85 8.76 -8.33
CA PRO A 45 5.83 9.76 -9.39
C PRO A 45 4.47 9.72 -10.08
N ASP A 46 3.89 10.90 -10.33
CA ASP A 46 2.69 10.97 -11.14
C ASP A 46 3.00 10.39 -12.53
N ALA A 47 2.05 9.67 -13.11
CA ALA A 47 2.20 9.12 -14.45
C ALA A 47 2.64 10.25 -15.40
N PRO A 48 3.68 10.05 -16.22
CA PRO A 48 4.09 11.06 -17.17
C PRO A 48 2.86 11.41 -18.01
N MET A 49 2.60 12.71 -18.16
CA MET A 49 1.51 13.18 -18.99
C MET A 49 1.70 12.56 -20.37
N SER A 50 0.71 11.81 -20.88
CA SER A 50 0.88 11.13 -22.17
C SER A 50 1.32 12.16 -23.21
N ARG A 51 2.21 11.78 -24.13
CA ARG A 51 2.77 12.68 -25.15
C ARG A 51 1.68 13.44 -25.90
N GLU A 52 0.53 12.79 -26.12
CA GLU A 52 -0.68 13.39 -26.69
C GLU A 52 -1.34 14.42 -25.77
N ALA A 53 -1.47 14.15 -24.45
CA ALA A 53 -2.02 15.10 -23.49
C ALA A 53 -1.10 16.30 -23.25
N ALA A 54 0.22 16.08 -23.20
CA ALA A 54 1.23 17.13 -23.11
C ALA A 54 1.22 18.01 -24.37
N ASN A 55 1.19 17.40 -25.55
CA ASN A 55 1.11 18.12 -26.82
C ASN A 55 -0.23 18.86 -26.97
N ARG A 56 -1.35 18.28 -26.54
CA ARG A 56 -2.67 18.92 -26.56
C ARG A 56 -2.73 20.14 -25.64
N ARG A 57 -2.16 20.06 -24.43
CA ARG A 57 -2.04 21.22 -23.53
C ARG A 57 -1.11 22.29 -24.08
N ALA A 58 0.05 21.90 -24.61
CA ALA A 58 0.98 22.83 -25.26
C ALA A 58 0.31 23.53 -26.46
N THR A 59 -0.44 22.79 -27.27
CA THR A 59 -1.20 23.31 -28.42
C THR A 59 -2.30 24.26 -27.96
N GLN A 60 -3.07 23.90 -26.93
CA GLN A 60 -4.10 24.78 -26.36
C GLN A 60 -3.51 26.08 -25.78
N GLN A 61 -2.37 25.99 -25.09
CA GLN A 61 -1.66 27.16 -24.58
C GLN A 61 -1.11 28.05 -25.71
N MET A 62 -0.55 27.45 -26.76
CA MET A 62 -0.08 28.17 -27.95
C MET A 62 -1.23 28.87 -28.69
N ILE A 63 -2.39 28.21 -28.83
CA ILE A 63 -3.59 28.81 -29.41
C ILE A 63 -4.05 30.00 -28.55
N LEU A 64 -4.09 29.85 -27.23
CA LEU A 64 -4.48 30.94 -26.33
C LEU A 64 -3.54 32.14 -26.46
N ILE A 65 -2.22 31.89 -26.44
CA ILE A 65 -1.20 32.93 -26.60
C ILE A 65 -1.33 33.61 -27.97
N ALA A 66 -1.56 32.85 -29.04
CA ALA A 66 -1.76 33.39 -30.38
C ALA A 66 -3.02 34.27 -30.45
N VAL A 67 -4.15 33.82 -29.90
CA VAL A 67 -5.42 34.58 -29.87
C VAL A 67 -5.26 35.88 -29.07
N VAL A 68 -4.62 35.84 -27.90
CA VAL A 68 -4.36 37.03 -27.09
C VAL A 68 -3.40 37.99 -27.81
N SER A 69 -2.35 37.48 -28.45
CA SER A 69 -1.38 38.29 -29.19
C SER A 69 -2.01 38.97 -30.40
N ILE A 70 -2.86 38.26 -31.15
CA ILE A 70 -3.61 38.81 -32.28
C ILE A 70 -4.59 39.88 -31.78
N GLY A 71 -5.31 39.62 -30.69
CA GLY A 71 -6.24 40.60 -30.09
C GLY A 71 -5.54 41.89 -29.67
N ILE A 72 -4.37 41.80 -29.04
CA ILE A 72 -3.58 42.96 -28.62
C ILE A 72 -2.98 43.70 -29.83
N CYS A 73 -2.49 42.98 -30.85
CA CYS A 73 -1.98 43.61 -32.08
C CYS A 73 -3.06 44.37 -32.85
N LEU A 74 -4.29 43.83 -32.91
CA LEU A 74 -5.43 44.50 -33.55
C LEU A 74 -5.91 45.73 -32.77
N ALA A 75 -5.78 45.73 -31.43
CA ALA A 75 -6.24 46.83 -30.57
C ALA A 75 -5.17 47.91 -30.30
N GLY A 76 -3.88 47.57 -30.26
CA GLY A 76 -2.80 48.45 -29.77
C GLY A 76 -1.92 49.10 -30.84
N GLY A 77 -2.00 48.67 -32.10
CA GLY A 77 -1.18 49.19 -33.20
C GLY A 77 0.32 48.81 -33.13
N ALA A 78 1.07 49.23 -34.16
CA ALA A 78 2.46 48.82 -34.42
C ALA A 78 3.54 49.06 -33.32
N PRO A 79 3.46 50.05 -32.40
CA PRO A 79 4.58 50.34 -31.51
C PRO A 79 4.86 49.26 -30.45
N TYR A 80 3.90 48.36 -30.18
CA TYR A 80 4.05 47.31 -29.16
C TYR A 80 4.36 45.92 -29.74
N ALA A 81 4.46 45.80 -31.08
CA ALA A 81 4.65 44.51 -31.76
C ALA A 81 5.92 43.77 -31.29
N GLY A 82 7.01 44.51 -31.04
CA GLY A 82 8.27 43.93 -30.54
C GLY A 82 8.13 43.34 -29.13
N VAL A 83 7.42 44.01 -28.23
CA VAL A 83 7.21 43.53 -26.85
C VAL A 83 6.31 42.30 -26.84
N ILE A 84 5.25 42.30 -27.65
CA ILE A 84 4.34 41.15 -27.78
C ILE A 84 5.09 39.93 -28.31
N PHE A 85 5.96 40.10 -29.29
CA PHE A 85 6.77 39.00 -29.84
C PHE A 85 7.71 38.40 -28.79
N VAL A 86 8.37 39.23 -27.99
CA VAL A 86 9.25 38.77 -26.90
C VAL A 86 8.46 38.01 -25.83
N VAL A 87 7.30 38.52 -25.41
CA VAL A 87 6.43 37.84 -24.42
C VAL A 87 5.91 36.51 -24.95
N ALA A 88 5.44 36.47 -26.20
CA ALA A 88 4.99 35.23 -26.84
C ALA A 88 6.12 34.20 -26.97
N PHE A 89 7.33 34.64 -27.31
CA PHE A 89 8.51 33.77 -27.39
C PHE A 89 8.88 33.20 -26.02
N VAL A 90 8.89 34.02 -24.96
CA VAL A 90 9.18 33.58 -23.59
C VAL A 90 8.14 32.57 -23.11
N LEU A 91 6.85 32.83 -23.36
CA LEU A 91 5.77 31.90 -22.99
C LEU A 91 5.84 30.58 -23.78
N GLY A 92 6.14 30.65 -25.08
CA GLY A 92 6.34 29.47 -25.92
C GLY A 92 7.54 28.63 -25.45
N ALA A 93 8.66 29.26 -25.15
CA ALA A 93 9.83 28.59 -24.59
C ALA A 93 9.53 27.95 -23.22
N ALA A 94 8.81 28.65 -22.34
CA ALA A 94 8.39 28.11 -21.04
C ALA A 94 7.44 26.91 -21.19
N ALA A 95 6.52 26.94 -22.16
CA ALA A 95 5.63 25.82 -22.46
C ALA A 95 6.39 24.59 -22.99
N ILE A 96 7.38 24.79 -23.87
CA ILE A 96 8.25 23.72 -24.38
C ILE A 96 9.09 23.11 -23.26
N VAL A 97 9.73 23.95 -22.42
CA VAL A 97 10.51 23.48 -21.26
C VAL A 97 9.61 22.74 -20.27
N GLY A 98 8.38 23.23 -20.05
CA GLY A 98 7.37 22.56 -19.23
C GLY A 98 6.95 21.19 -19.79
N ALA A 99 6.78 21.08 -21.11
CA ALA A 99 6.47 19.82 -21.79
C ALA A 99 7.62 18.81 -21.70
N ILE A 100 8.86 19.24 -21.94
CA ILE A 100 10.06 18.40 -21.80
C ILE A 100 10.21 17.91 -20.35
N ARG A 101 9.97 18.78 -19.36
CA ARG A 101 9.99 18.40 -17.94
C ARG A 101 8.83 17.47 -17.56
N ALA A 102 7.67 17.62 -18.20
CA ALA A 102 6.52 16.73 -17.98
C ALA A 102 6.70 15.34 -18.63
N GLU A 103 7.56 15.23 -19.65
CA GLU A 103 7.98 13.95 -20.24
C GLU A 103 9.04 13.22 -19.41
N GLN A 104 9.78 13.93 -18.54
CA GLN A 104 10.76 13.28 -17.66
C GLN A 104 10.01 12.49 -16.57
N GLN A 105 10.10 11.16 -16.66
CA GLN A 105 9.66 10.27 -15.60
C GLN A 105 10.39 10.66 -14.30
N GLY A 106 9.62 10.95 -13.26
CA GLY A 106 10.19 11.24 -11.95
C GLY A 106 11.05 10.06 -11.50
N THR A 107 12.30 10.33 -11.14
CA THR A 107 13.21 9.34 -10.57
C THR A 107 13.12 9.41 -9.05
N VAL A 108 13.15 8.25 -8.41
CA VAL A 108 13.27 8.18 -6.94
C VAL A 108 14.58 8.85 -6.55
N ARG A 109 14.50 9.88 -5.69
CA ARG A 109 15.64 10.56 -5.10
C ARG A 109 15.73 10.16 -3.63
N THR A 110 16.66 9.28 -3.35
CA THR A 110 17.06 8.88 -2.00
C THR A 110 18.36 9.62 -1.66
N PRO A 111 18.30 10.70 -0.86
CA PRO A 111 19.48 11.53 -0.57
C PRO A 111 20.63 10.75 0.06
N ASP A 112 20.34 9.63 0.73
CA ASP A 112 21.25 9.00 1.69
C ASP A 112 21.50 7.50 1.47
N LEU A 113 21.15 6.99 0.29
CA LEU A 113 21.16 5.57 0.00
C LEU A 113 22.53 4.89 0.19
N ARG A 114 23.62 5.61 -0.07
CA ARG A 114 25.00 5.12 0.11
C ARG A 114 25.53 5.35 1.51
N SER A 115 24.97 6.31 2.24
CA SER A 115 25.45 6.74 3.54
C SER A 115 24.86 5.89 4.66
N PHE A 116 23.61 5.43 4.51
CA PHE A 116 22.90 4.65 5.52
C PHE A 116 22.14 3.48 4.88
N PRO A 117 22.84 2.40 4.51
CA PRO A 117 22.20 1.22 3.92
C PRO A 117 21.23 0.53 4.89
N ASP A 118 21.41 0.68 6.20
CA ASP A 118 20.58 0.00 7.19
C ASP A 118 19.17 0.55 7.31
N ILE A 119 18.97 1.84 6.98
CA ILE A 119 17.68 2.53 7.04
C ILE A 119 16.99 2.63 5.67
N HIS A 120 17.58 2.03 4.62
CA HIS A 120 17.03 1.95 3.27
C HIS A 120 17.00 0.50 2.77
N ARG A 121 15.97 0.15 1.98
CA ARG A 121 15.88 -1.09 1.21
C ARG A 121 15.54 -0.74 -0.23
N LEU A 122 16.29 -1.31 -1.19
CA LEU A 122 16.04 -1.09 -2.61
C LEU A 122 15.68 -2.38 -3.32
N LEU A 123 14.63 -2.28 -4.11
CA LEU A 123 14.17 -3.33 -4.99
C LEU A 123 14.34 -2.84 -6.43
N THR A 124 15.34 -3.37 -7.13
CA THR A 124 15.70 -2.96 -8.49
C THR A 124 15.20 -3.95 -9.54
N THR A 125 14.86 -5.16 -9.13
CA THR A 125 14.32 -6.19 -10.03
C THR A 125 12.79 -6.09 -10.16
N PRO A 126 12.24 -6.19 -11.39
CA PRO A 126 10.79 -6.07 -11.62
C PRO A 126 9.93 -7.11 -10.89
N GLN A 127 10.50 -8.27 -10.54
CA GLN A 127 9.78 -9.33 -9.83
C GLN A 127 9.58 -8.94 -8.36
N GLU A 128 10.62 -8.48 -7.69
CA GLU A 128 10.58 -8.03 -6.29
C GLU A 128 9.75 -6.76 -6.15
N GLN A 129 9.82 -5.82 -7.10
CA GLN A 129 8.95 -4.65 -7.12
C GLN A 129 7.47 -5.03 -7.18
N ARG A 130 7.10 -6.01 -8.03
CA ARG A 130 5.72 -6.51 -8.11
C ARG A 130 5.30 -7.21 -6.82
N SER A 131 6.17 -8.05 -6.25
CA SER A 131 5.90 -8.71 -4.97
C SER A 131 5.71 -7.71 -3.83
N PHE A 132 6.53 -6.67 -3.76
CA PHE A 132 6.40 -5.63 -2.75
C PHE A 132 5.11 -4.83 -2.93
N ARG A 133 4.75 -4.47 -4.16
CA ARG A 133 3.48 -3.79 -4.44
C ARG A 133 2.27 -4.61 -3.98
N ALA A 134 2.32 -5.93 -4.15
CA ALA A 134 1.27 -6.82 -3.64
C ALA A 134 1.19 -6.79 -2.10
N LEU A 135 2.33 -6.74 -1.40
CA LEU A 135 2.37 -6.56 0.06
C LEU A 135 1.75 -5.21 0.47
N VAL A 136 2.09 -4.12 -0.22
CA VAL A 136 1.51 -2.79 0.03
C VAL A 136 0.00 -2.81 -0.15
N THR A 137 -0.52 -3.42 -1.22
CA THR A 137 -1.97 -3.54 -1.44
C THR A 137 -2.67 -4.34 -0.33
N LEU A 138 -2.04 -5.41 0.18
CA LEU A 138 -2.59 -6.16 1.32
C LEU A 138 -2.57 -5.31 2.60
N ALA A 139 -1.46 -4.64 2.89
CA ALA A 139 -1.33 -3.80 4.07
C ALA A 139 -2.29 -2.60 4.02
N GLU A 140 -2.51 -1.99 2.85
CA GLU A 140 -3.51 -0.94 2.65
C GLU A 140 -4.94 -1.45 2.89
N ARG A 141 -5.26 -2.68 2.49
CA ARG A 141 -6.55 -3.32 2.81
C ARG A 141 -6.74 -3.49 4.31
N VAL A 142 -5.71 -3.93 5.04
CA VAL A 142 -5.74 -3.98 6.52
C VAL A 142 -5.87 -2.57 7.10
N GLY A 143 -5.09 -1.61 6.60
CA GLY A 143 -5.14 -0.21 7.06
C GLY A 143 -6.53 0.41 6.95
N ARG A 144 -7.30 0.08 5.91
CA ARG A 144 -8.69 0.54 5.74
C ARG A 144 -9.66 -0.02 6.78
N THR A 145 -9.37 -1.17 7.37
CA THR A 145 -10.26 -1.79 8.36
C THR A 145 -9.95 -1.33 9.78
N LEU A 146 -8.75 -0.76 10.04
CA LEU A 146 -8.32 -0.33 11.37
C LEU A 146 -9.26 0.66 12.06
N PRO A 147 -9.81 1.71 11.41
CA PRO A 147 -10.69 2.65 12.10
C PRO A 147 -11.97 2.00 12.66
N ALA A 148 -12.44 0.92 12.03
CA ALA A 148 -13.60 0.17 12.53
C ALA A 148 -13.24 -0.73 13.73
N LEU A 149 -11.94 -0.99 13.95
CA LEU A 149 -11.40 -1.82 15.02
C LEU A 149 -10.88 -0.99 16.22
N ASP A 150 -11.12 0.33 16.25
CA ASP A 150 -10.64 1.25 17.29
C ASP A 150 -11.04 0.82 18.72
N GLU A 151 -12.20 0.15 18.87
CA GLU A 151 -12.66 -0.41 20.14
C GLU A 151 -11.84 -1.63 20.61
N LEU A 152 -11.08 -2.28 19.72
CA LEU A 152 -10.32 -3.51 19.97
C LEU A 152 -8.81 -3.30 19.98
N VAL A 153 -8.30 -2.42 19.12
CA VAL A 153 -6.86 -2.15 18.93
C VAL A 153 -6.66 -0.68 18.62
N GLU A 154 -5.66 -0.06 19.24
CA GLU A 154 -5.32 1.34 18.95
C GLU A 154 -4.85 1.46 17.48
N PRO A 155 -5.50 2.30 16.65
CA PRO A 155 -5.18 2.39 15.21
C PRO A 155 -3.74 2.84 14.92
N SER A 156 -3.14 3.62 15.82
CA SER A 156 -1.74 4.07 15.76
C SER A 156 -0.77 2.87 15.86
N GLU A 157 -0.91 2.06 16.90
CA GLU A 157 -0.10 0.86 17.14
C GLU A 157 -0.26 -0.16 16.02
N ALA A 158 -1.50 -0.39 15.56
CA ALA A 158 -1.75 -1.27 14.42
C ALA A 158 -1.11 -0.73 13.12
N GLY A 159 -1.10 0.59 12.93
CA GLY A 159 -0.42 1.25 11.82
C GLY A 159 1.10 1.04 11.85
N GLU A 160 1.71 1.09 13.02
CA GLU A 160 3.15 0.83 13.21
C GLU A 160 3.51 -0.63 12.94
N LEU A 161 2.68 -1.57 13.39
CA LEU A 161 2.88 -2.99 13.11
C LEU A 161 2.81 -3.28 11.60
N LEU A 162 1.90 -2.62 10.86
CA LEU A 162 1.85 -2.71 9.40
C LEU A 162 3.09 -2.11 8.74
N ALA A 163 3.56 -0.95 9.21
CA ALA A 163 4.79 -0.32 8.73
C ALA A 163 6.01 -1.24 8.95
N GLN A 164 6.13 -1.85 10.13
CA GLN A 164 7.18 -2.81 10.45
C GLN A 164 7.09 -4.08 9.59
N ALA A 165 5.89 -4.62 9.38
CA ALA A 165 5.66 -5.78 8.53
C ALA A 165 6.08 -5.51 7.08
N LEU A 166 5.78 -4.32 6.55
CA LEU A 166 6.22 -3.89 5.22
C LEU A 166 7.74 -3.67 5.16
N TRP A 167 8.34 -3.11 6.21
CA TRP A 167 9.79 -2.94 6.31
C TRP A 167 10.53 -4.29 6.26
N ASP A 168 10.07 -5.28 7.03
CA ASP A 168 10.62 -6.63 7.03
C ASP A 168 10.35 -7.36 5.71
N GLY A 169 9.19 -7.14 5.10
CA GLY A 169 8.90 -7.59 3.74
C GLY A 169 9.89 -7.05 2.71
N ALA A 170 10.20 -5.76 2.76
CA ALA A 170 11.19 -5.12 1.88
C ALA A 170 12.60 -5.69 2.11
N LYS A 171 12.99 -5.92 3.36
CA LYS A 171 14.24 -6.56 3.74
C LYS A 171 14.37 -7.97 3.14
N ASN A 172 13.31 -8.78 3.27
CA ASN A 172 13.31 -10.14 2.75
C ASN A 172 13.34 -10.18 1.21
N LEU A 173 12.66 -9.24 0.55
CA LEU A 173 12.74 -9.10 -0.91
C LEU A 173 14.11 -8.61 -1.39
N ALA A 174 14.76 -7.68 -0.67
CA ALA A 174 16.13 -7.28 -0.97
C ALA A 174 17.11 -8.47 -0.82
N ARG A 175 17.00 -9.22 0.29
CA ARG A 175 17.77 -10.46 0.51
C ARG A 175 17.53 -11.48 -0.62
N LYS A 176 16.28 -11.63 -1.07
CA LYS A 176 15.92 -12.49 -2.21
C LYS A 176 16.59 -12.06 -3.50
N GLN A 177 16.63 -10.76 -3.79
CA GLN A 177 17.32 -10.21 -4.97
C GLN A 177 18.81 -10.56 -4.96
N ASP A 178 19.47 -10.40 -3.81
CA ASP A 178 20.89 -10.72 -3.66
C ASP A 178 21.16 -12.22 -3.83
N ILE A 179 20.33 -13.08 -3.22
CA ILE A 179 20.42 -14.54 -3.40
C ILE A 179 20.20 -14.91 -4.87
N ARG A 180 19.28 -14.26 -5.60
CA ARG A 180 19.09 -14.51 -7.03
C ARG A 180 20.36 -14.21 -7.81
N ALA A 181 20.97 -13.05 -7.57
CA ALA A 181 22.21 -12.67 -8.24
C ALA A 181 23.32 -13.70 -8.02
N VAL A 182 23.47 -14.20 -6.79
CA VAL A 182 24.42 -15.27 -6.45
C VAL A 182 24.06 -16.57 -7.20
N ARG A 183 22.79 -17.00 -7.19
CA ARG A 183 22.36 -18.23 -7.88
C ARG A 183 22.59 -18.16 -9.39
N ASP A 184 22.34 -17.00 -10.00
CA ASP A 184 22.57 -16.76 -11.42
C ASP A 184 24.06 -16.76 -11.76
N ASP A 185 24.92 -16.26 -10.86
CA ASP A 185 26.37 -16.33 -10.99
C ASP A 185 26.91 -17.77 -10.86
N LEU A 186 26.47 -18.52 -9.85
CA LEU A 186 26.85 -19.93 -9.66
C LEU A 186 26.42 -20.79 -10.87
N ARG A 187 25.22 -20.55 -11.42
CA ARG A 187 24.72 -21.25 -12.61
C ARG A 187 25.53 -20.95 -13.88
N ARG A 188 26.12 -19.75 -13.99
CA ARG A 188 27.01 -19.42 -15.12
C ARG A 188 28.28 -20.26 -15.07
N HIS A 189 28.93 -20.34 -13.91
CA HIS A 189 30.17 -21.10 -13.70
C HIS A 189 29.99 -22.63 -13.78
N GLU A 190 28.77 -23.14 -13.55
CA GLU A 190 28.44 -24.56 -13.75
C GLU A 190 28.63 -25.01 -15.20
N LYS A 191 28.37 -24.12 -16.17
CA LYS A 191 28.56 -24.44 -17.60
C LYS A 191 30.04 -24.52 -18.00
N ASP A 192 30.90 -23.86 -17.25
CA ASP A 192 32.33 -23.76 -17.54
C ASP A 192 33.15 -24.87 -16.87
N THR A 193 32.56 -25.58 -15.89
CA THR A 193 33.26 -26.63 -15.12
C THR A 193 32.87 -28.02 -15.64
N THR A 194 33.77 -28.67 -16.40
CA THR A 194 33.52 -29.99 -17.00
C THR A 194 34.06 -31.17 -16.18
N ASP A 195 34.96 -30.93 -15.23
CA ASP A 195 35.56 -31.97 -14.39
C ASP A 195 34.87 -32.05 -13.03
N GLU A 196 33.97 -33.04 -12.90
CA GLU A 196 33.20 -33.32 -11.68
C GLU A 196 34.07 -33.78 -10.50
N SER A 197 35.30 -34.23 -10.75
CA SER A 197 36.23 -34.67 -9.71
C SER A 197 37.03 -33.53 -9.08
N SER A 198 37.02 -32.36 -9.72
CA SER A 198 37.78 -31.19 -9.28
C SER A 198 37.27 -30.64 -7.93
N ARG A 199 38.18 -30.06 -7.14
CA ARG A 199 37.82 -29.35 -5.89
C ARG A 199 36.86 -28.19 -6.17
N ALA A 200 37.08 -27.46 -7.26
CA ALA A 200 36.25 -26.34 -7.68
C ALA A 200 34.80 -26.77 -7.94
N TYR A 201 34.58 -27.92 -8.59
CA TYR A 201 33.23 -28.46 -8.80
C TYR A 201 32.51 -28.80 -7.48
N ARG A 202 33.22 -29.39 -6.51
CA ARG A 202 32.65 -29.71 -5.18
C ARG A 202 32.29 -28.44 -4.40
N ASP A 203 33.16 -27.44 -4.42
CA ASP A 203 32.91 -26.15 -3.75
C ASP A 203 31.72 -25.41 -4.39
N LEU A 204 31.64 -25.40 -5.73
CA LEU A 204 30.51 -24.84 -6.48
C LEU A 204 29.18 -25.54 -6.13
N LYS A 205 29.18 -26.87 -6.07
CA LYS A 205 28.00 -27.66 -5.69
C LYS A 205 27.53 -27.33 -4.27
N HIS A 206 28.46 -27.21 -3.33
CA HIS A 206 28.15 -26.85 -1.94
C HIS A 206 27.56 -25.43 -1.84
N GLN A 207 28.17 -24.45 -2.50
CA GLN A 207 27.65 -23.08 -2.54
C GLN A 207 26.25 -23.00 -3.15
N ARG A 208 25.97 -23.80 -4.20
CA ARG A 208 24.62 -23.89 -4.78
C ARG A 208 23.60 -24.43 -3.80
N GLN A 209 23.94 -25.50 -3.08
CA GLN A 209 23.06 -26.07 -2.06
C GLN A 209 22.75 -25.06 -0.95
N GLN A 210 23.76 -24.29 -0.51
CA GLN A 210 23.57 -23.22 0.46
C GLN A 210 22.67 -22.10 -0.09
N ALA A 211 22.93 -21.63 -1.32
CA ALA A 211 22.13 -20.60 -1.96
C ALA A 211 20.67 -21.03 -2.19
N ASP A 212 20.44 -22.30 -2.54
CA ASP A 212 19.09 -22.87 -2.68
C ASP A 212 18.37 -23.00 -1.32
N ALA A 213 19.09 -23.33 -0.25
CA ALA A 213 18.53 -23.37 1.11
C ALA A 213 18.09 -21.97 1.57
N LEU A 214 18.96 -20.97 1.43
CA LEU A 214 18.66 -19.57 1.73
C LEU A 214 17.49 -19.05 0.89
N TRP A 215 17.43 -19.44 -0.39
CA TRP A 215 16.31 -19.08 -1.26
C TRP A 215 14.98 -19.65 -0.75
N LYS A 216 14.97 -20.91 -0.29
CA LYS A 216 13.76 -21.53 0.27
C LYS A 216 13.33 -20.87 1.57
N GLU A 217 14.28 -20.58 2.46
CA GLU A 217 14.06 -19.88 3.74
C GLU A 217 13.37 -18.53 3.51
N VAL A 218 13.96 -17.67 2.68
CA VAL A 218 13.42 -16.33 2.40
C VAL A 218 12.05 -16.39 1.73
N ASN A 219 11.80 -17.36 0.85
CA ASN A 219 10.47 -17.55 0.28
C ASN A 219 9.45 -18.04 1.32
N GLY A 220 9.88 -18.85 2.29
CA GLY A 220 9.05 -19.27 3.42
C GLY A 220 8.65 -18.06 4.28
N GLU A 221 9.61 -17.23 4.67
CA GLU A 221 9.38 -16.01 5.44
C GLU A 221 8.40 -15.06 4.72
N LEU A 222 8.60 -14.84 3.41
CA LEU A 222 7.69 -14.02 2.60
C LEU A 222 6.29 -14.64 2.48
N ALA A 223 6.18 -15.95 2.34
CA ALA A 223 4.88 -16.63 2.27
C ALA A 223 4.12 -16.52 3.60
N THR A 224 4.82 -16.65 4.74
CA THR A 224 4.25 -16.44 6.06
C THR A 224 3.74 -15.02 6.22
N LEU A 225 4.54 -14.01 5.85
CA LEU A 225 4.13 -12.60 5.90
C LEU A 225 2.89 -12.32 5.04
N VAL A 226 2.86 -12.82 3.80
CA VAL A 226 1.70 -12.69 2.91
C VAL A 226 0.47 -13.35 3.53
N GLY A 227 0.62 -14.55 4.10
CA GLY A 227 -0.47 -15.28 4.76
C GLY A 227 -1.04 -14.51 5.95
N GLN A 228 -0.18 -13.93 6.79
CA GLN A 228 -0.58 -13.13 7.94
C GLN A 228 -1.33 -11.85 7.52
N LEU A 229 -0.81 -11.09 6.55
CA LEU A 229 -1.47 -9.89 6.05
C LEU A 229 -2.82 -10.21 5.37
N THR A 230 -2.90 -11.32 4.64
CA THR A 230 -4.14 -11.77 4.01
C THR A 230 -5.18 -12.14 5.07
N ALA A 231 -4.79 -12.93 6.08
CA ALA A 231 -5.69 -13.30 7.17
C ALA A 231 -6.17 -12.09 7.97
N ALA A 232 -5.28 -11.12 8.24
CA ALA A 232 -5.63 -9.87 8.91
C ALA A 232 -6.63 -9.05 8.09
N ALA A 233 -6.44 -8.94 6.77
CA ALA A 233 -7.35 -8.23 5.89
C ALA A 233 -8.73 -8.90 5.85
N GLU A 234 -8.77 -10.23 5.68
CA GLU A 234 -10.03 -11.00 5.67
C GLU A 234 -10.78 -10.91 7.00
N ALA A 235 -10.07 -10.99 8.13
CA ALA A 235 -10.66 -10.86 9.45
C ALA A 235 -11.25 -9.46 9.66
N GLY A 236 -10.52 -8.39 9.30
CA GLY A 236 -11.01 -7.01 9.40
C GLY A 236 -12.21 -6.74 8.49
N GLU A 237 -12.17 -7.21 7.24
CA GLU A 237 -13.28 -7.08 6.29
C GLU A 237 -14.53 -7.85 6.76
N ARG A 238 -14.34 -9.02 7.37
CA ARG A 238 -15.44 -9.79 7.97
C ARG A 238 -16.04 -9.09 9.18
N PHE A 239 -15.20 -8.57 10.07
CA PHE A 239 -15.66 -7.84 11.25
C PHE A 239 -16.55 -6.64 10.88
N ILE A 240 -16.13 -5.85 9.89
CA ILE A 240 -16.94 -4.72 9.40
C ILE A 240 -18.29 -5.20 8.87
N ARG A 241 -18.30 -6.26 8.07
CA ARG A 241 -19.53 -6.83 7.51
C ARG A 241 -20.48 -7.32 8.60
N ASP A 242 -19.96 -8.00 9.61
CA ASP A 242 -20.75 -8.52 10.73
C ASP A 242 -21.34 -7.35 11.56
N ARG A 243 -20.55 -6.29 11.81
CA ARG A 243 -21.04 -5.06 12.48
C ARG A 243 -22.13 -4.35 11.68
N GLU A 244 -21.95 -4.19 10.36
CA GLU A 244 -22.97 -3.59 9.48
C GLU A 244 -24.28 -4.41 9.45
N LEU A 245 -24.17 -5.73 9.52
CA LEU A 245 -25.31 -6.63 9.60
C LEU A 245 -26.05 -6.46 10.94
N ASP A 246 -25.33 -6.45 12.06
CA ASP A 246 -25.91 -6.25 13.39
C ASP A 246 -26.62 -4.90 13.51
N GLU A 247 -26.00 -3.81 13.02
CA GLU A 247 -26.64 -2.50 13.00
C GLU A 247 -27.90 -2.48 12.13
N THR A 248 -27.89 -3.21 11.00
CA THR A 248 -29.05 -3.32 10.13
C THR A 248 -30.17 -4.09 10.81
N LEU A 249 -29.85 -5.22 11.45
CA LEU A 249 -30.81 -6.02 12.20
C LEU A 249 -31.45 -5.22 13.35
N GLN A 250 -30.66 -4.48 14.12
CA GLN A 250 -31.17 -3.61 15.19
C GLN A 250 -32.10 -2.51 14.65
N ARG A 251 -31.75 -1.90 13.51
CA ARG A 251 -32.62 -0.90 12.85
C ARG A 251 -33.93 -1.52 12.37
N THR A 252 -33.88 -2.73 11.79
CA THR A 252 -35.08 -3.45 11.34
C THR A 252 -35.94 -3.89 12.52
N GLU A 253 -35.36 -4.41 13.59
CA GLU A 253 -36.07 -4.79 14.81
C GLU A 253 -36.80 -3.57 15.41
N LYS A 254 -36.09 -2.43 15.51
CA LYS A 254 -36.71 -1.19 15.99
C LYS A 254 -37.87 -0.72 15.09
N ALA A 255 -37.69 -0.77 13.77
CA ALA A 255 -38.75 -0.41 12.83
C ALA A 255 -39.95 -1.36 12.89
N LEU A 256 -39.71 -2.67 13.05
CA LEU A 256 -40.76 -3.66 13.24
C LEU A 256 -41.49 -3.45 14.58
N ALA A 257 -40.77 -3.16 15.66
CA ALA A 257 -41.36 -2.82 16.95
C ALA A 257 -42.24 -1.57 16.86
N GLU A 258 -41.82 -0.54 16.12
CA GLU A 258 -42.62 0.67 15.87
C GLU A 258 -43.88 0.37 15.03
N LEU A 259 -43.82 -0.57 14.07
CA LEU A 259 -44.96 -0.99 13.24
C LEU A 259 -45.94 -1.92 13.97
N VAL A 260 -45.47 -2.74 14.92
CA VAL A 260 -46.31 -3.62 15.75
C VAL A 260 -47.07 -2.81 16.81
N VAL A 261 -46.61 -1.61 17.15
CA VAL A 261 -47.31 -0.66 18.05
C VAL A 261 -48.35 0.18 17.27
N ASP A 262 -49.14 -0.48 16.40
CA ASP A 262 -50.41 0.08 15.91
C ASP A 262 -51.56 -0.46 16.80
N PRO A 263 -52.27 0.40 17.56
CA PRO A 263 -53.16 -0.01 18.64
C PRO A 263 -54.52 -0.49 18.13
N MET A 264 -54.57 -1.67 17.53
CA MET A 264 -55.83 -2.40 17.34
C MET A 264 -55.62 -3.91 17.45
N SER A 265 -55.52 -4.43 18.67
CA SER A 265 -56.25 -5.61 19.17
C SER A 265 -55.70 -6.14 20.50
N GLY A 266 -56.52 -6.02 21.56
CA GLY A 266 -56.77 -6.95 22.68
C GLY A 266 -55.62 -7.74 23.36
N PRO A 267 -55.52 -7.70 24.71
CA PRO A 267 -54.63 -8.57 25.47
C PRO A 267 -55.25 -9.96 25.69
N SER A 268 -54.60 -11.02 25.21
CA SER A 268 -54.58 -12.35 25.86
C SER A 268 -53.86 -13.39 24.99
N GLY A 269 -52.76 -13.95 25.49
CA GLY A 269 -52.16 -15.19 24.94
C GLY A 269 -50.63 -15.24 24.92
N ALA A 270 -49.95 -14.10 24.73
CA ALA A 270 -48.49 -14.08 24.53
C ALA A 270 -47.67 -14.32 25.82
N SER A 271 -48.25 -14.11 27.00
CA SER A 271 -47.53 -14.27 28.28
C SER A 271 -47.29 -15.72 28.68
N GLU A 272 -48.08 -16.67 28.17
CA GLU A 272 -48.01 -18.08 28.56
C GLU A 272 -46.94 -18.83 27.72
N GLN A 273 -46.78 -18.45 26.45
CA GLN A 273 -45.79 -19.05 25.56
C GLN A 273 -44.35 -18.58 25.85
N LEU A 274 -44.18 -17.34 26.31
CA LEU A 274 -42.89 -16.80 26.78
C LEU A 274 -42.44 -17.41 28.12
N ALA A 275 -43.38 -17.80 28.99
CA ALA A 275 -43.04 -18.46 30.26
C ALA A 275 -42.48 -19.87 30.04
N ASP A 276 -43.06 -20.63 29.11
CA ASP A 276 -42.57 -21.98 28.75
C ASP A 276 -41.19 -21.93 28.08
N GLU A 277 -40.95 -20.95 27.21
CA GLU A 277 -39.67 -20.83 26.49
C GLU A 277 -38.53 -20.34 27.41
N THR A 278 -38.82 -19.46 28.37
CA THR A 278 -37.84 -19.01 29.37
C THR A 278 -37.46 -20.14 30.34
N THR A 279 -38.41 -21.03 30.65
CA THR A 279 -38.16 -22.20 31.51
C THR A 279 -37.24 -23.20 30.81
N ALA A 280 -37.43 -23.43 29.50
CA ALA A 280 -36.56 -24.30 28.71
C ALA A 280 -35.12 -23.78 28.60
N VAL A 281 -34.93 -22.46 28.47
CA VAL A 281 -33.59 -21.85 28.42
C VAL A 281 -32.88 -21.90 29.77
N LEU A 282 -33.61 -21.71 30.87
CA LEU A 282 -33.04 -21.78 32.23
C LEU A 282 -32.62 -23.21 32.62
N ASP A 283 -33.37 -24.23 32.18
CA ASP A 283 -32.99 -25.63 32.39
C ASP A 283 -31.75 -26.01 31.57
N ALA A 284 -31.64 -25.54 30.33
CA ALA A 284 -30.44 -25.76 29.50
C ALA A 284 -29.18 -25.11 30.11
N TYR A 285 -29.31 -23.93 30.73
CA TYR A 285 -28.20 -23.26 31.42
C TYR A 285 -27.81 -23.94 32.73
N ARG A 286 -28.78 -24.51 33.48
CA ARG A 286 -28.49 -25.30 34.68
C ARG A 286 -27.74 -26.58 34.36
N GLU A 287 -28.14 -27.28 33.29
CA GLU A 287 -27.49 -28.51 32.85
C GLU A 287 -26.05 -28.24 32.38
N LEU A 288 -25.80 -27.10 31.70
CA LEU A 288 -24.45 -26.68 31.32
C LEU A 288 -23.57 -26.34 32.54
N ASN A 289 -24.14 -25.73 33.56
CA ASN A 289 -23.42 -25.33 34.77
C ASN A 289 -23.08 -26.54 35.67
N ASP A 290 -23.91 -27.57 35.71
CA ASP A 290 -23.57 -28.83 36.39
C ASP A 290 -22.49 -29.64 35.64
N LEU A 291 -22.44 -29.54 34.31
CA LEU A 291 -21.44 -30.20 33.46
C LEU A 291 -20.03 -29.56 33.54
N TYR A 292 -19.95 -28.25 33.74
CA TYR A 292 -18.68 -27.50 33.70
C TYR A 292 -18.30 -26.78 35.00
N GLY A 293 -19.25 -26.57 35.92
CA GLY A 293 -19.02 -25.88 37.20
C GLY A 293 -18.51 -26.77 38.33
N GLY A 294 -18.43 -28.09 38.12
CA GLY A 294 -18.09 -29.07 39.15
C GLY A 294 -16.71 -29.70 39.04
N LYS A 295 -15.62 -28.90 39.02
CA LYS A 295 -14.26 -29.37 39.40
C LYS A 295 -13.48 -28.26 40.12
N HIS A 296 -13.60 -28.25 41.45
CA HIS A 296 -12.48 -27.95 42.33
C HIS A 296 -11.62 -29.20 42.50
#